data_AF-A0A1Y3U184-F1
#
_entry.id   AF-A0A1Y3U184-F1
#
_cell.length_a   1.000
_cell.length_b   1.000
_cell.length_c   1.000
_cell.angle_alpha   90.00
_cell.angle_beta   90.00
_cell.angle_gamma   90.00
#
_symmetry.space_group_name_H-M   'P 1'
#
loop_
_entity.id
_entity.type
_entity.pdbx_description
1 polymer ?
#
loop_
_entity_poly.entity_id
_entity_poly.type
_entity_poly.pdbx_seq_one_letter_code
_entity_poly.pdbx_strand_id
1 'polypeptide(L)' 'MADGLEGISAREAGKAEPRIIVSGSPEELDRLVSVLVDNAVKYCDDNGSIRVRLEQRKREIVLTVTNPCASLTT' A
#
# COMPACT_ATOMS: atom_id res chain seq x y z
N MET A 1 -3.99 10.14 -23.28
CA MET A 1 -4.75 9.11 -22.54
C MET A 1 -4.21 9.09 -21.13
N ALA A 2 -4.63 10.07 -20.33
CA ALA A 2 -4.23 10.21 -18.94
C ALA A 2 -5.48 10.77 -18.26
N ASP A 3 -6.38 9.85 -17.90
CA ASP A 3 -7.59 10.19 -17.17
C ASP A 3 -7.86 9.03 -16.22
N GLY A 4 -8.03 9.33 -14.93
CA GLY A 4 -8.22 8.32 -13.90
C GLY A 4 -7.33 8.44 -12.66
N LEU A 5 -7.08 9.65 -12.16
CA LEU A 5 -6.64 9.86 -10.78
C LEU A 5 -7.38 11.05 -10.12
N GLU A 6 -8.61 11.34 -10.54
CA GLU A 6 -9.48 12.26 -9.77
C GLU A 6 -10.15 11.48 -8.63
N GLY A 7 -9.78 11.79 -7.38
CA GLY A 7 -10.48 11.27 -6.18
C GLY A 7 -9.62 10.51 -5.15
N ILE A 8 -8.32 10.28 -5.42
CA ILE A 8 -7.46 9.59 -4.43
C ILE A 8 -6.94 10.61 -3.41
N SER A 9 -7.51 10.60 -2.20
CA SER A 9 -6.97 11.34 -1.06
C SER A 9 -6.12 10.42 -0.17
N ALA A 10 -4.80 10.60 -0.17
CA ALA A 10 -3.92 9.95 0.79
C ALA A 10 -3.95 10.74 2.11
N ARG A 11 -4.22 10.06 3.23
CA ARG A 11 -4.15 10.64 4.58
C ARG A 11 -3.35 9.71 5.46
N GLU A 12 -2.52 10.28 6.33
CA GLU A 12 -1.85 9.51 7.37
C GLU A 12 -2.92 8.98 8.34
N ALA A 13 -2.99 7.66 8.51
CA ALA A 13 -4.05 7.00 9.26
C ALA A 13 -3.66 6.62 10.70
N GLY A 14 -2.63 7.23 11.28
CA GLY A 14 -2.14 6.83 12.60
C GLY A 14 -1.05 7.73 13.18
N LYS A 15 -0.45 7.26 14.28
CA LYS A 15 0.69 7.90 14.92
C LYS A 15 1.94 7.65 14.07
N ALA A 16 2.80 8.66 13.90
CA ALA A 16 4.08 8.51 13.24
C ALA A 16 4.90 7.37 13.89
N GLU A 17 5.04 6.27 13.16
CA GLU A 17 5.92 5.15 13.51
C GLU A 17 7.39 5.65 13.47
N PRO A 18 8.31 5.06 14.26
CA PRO A 18 9.72 5.42 14.19
C PRO A 18 10.23 5.30 12.75
N ARG A 19 11.17 6.16 12.36
CA ARG A 19 11.76 6.17 11.02
C ARG A 19 12.40 4.81 10.72
N ILE A 20 11.72 4.00 9.91
CA ILE A 20 12.24 2.71 9.45
C ILE A 20 13.24 2.97 8.32
N ILE A 21 14.44 2.43 8.48
CA ILE A 21 15.49 2.48 7.46
C ILE A 21 15.77 1.03 7.04
N VAL A 22 15.75 0.80 5.73
CA VAL A 22 16.03 -0.49 5.11
C VAL A 22 17.19 -0.35 4.15
N SER A 23 18.07 -1.35 4.13
CA SER A 23 19.15 -1.46 3.15
C SER A 23 18.64 -2.20 1.92
N GLY A 24 18.85 -1.66 0.72
CA GLY A 24 18.42 -2.28 -0.54
C GLY A 24 18.45 -1.30 -1.70
N SER A 25 17.99 -1.74 -2.88
CA SER A 25 17.81 -0.85 -4.03
C SER A 25 16.56 0.00 -3.83
N PRO A 26 16.66 1.35 -3.88
CA PRO A 26 15.50 2.22 -3.81
C PRO A 26 14.57 2.01 -5.01
N GLU A 27 15.12 1.70 -6.18
CA GLU A 27 14.36 1.48 -7.42
C GLU A 27 13.53 0.20 -7.35
N GLU A 28 14.09 -0.87 -6.79
CA GLU A 28 13.37 -2.12 -6.59
C GLU A 28 12.26 -1.99 -5.55
N LEU A 29 12.51 -1.21 -4.48
CA LEU A 29 11.51 -0.96 -3.45
C LEU A 29 10.37 -0.09 -3.99
N ASP A 30 10.67 0.97 -4.74
CA ASP A 30 9.67 1.81 -5.38
C ASP A 30 8.80 1.00 -6.35
N ARG A 31 9.42 0.15 -7.15
CA ARG A 31 8.72 -0.77 -8.05
C ARG A 31 7.84 -1.75 -7.28
N LEU A 32 8.34 -2.34 -6.19
CA LEU A 32 7.57 -3.27 -5.35
C LEU A 32 6.33 -2.59 -4.76
N VAL A 33 6.51 -1.42 -4.17
CA VAL A 33 5.40 -0.63 -3.58
C VAL A 33 4.38 -0.29 -4.65
N SER A 34 4.85 0.20 -5.81
CA SER A 34 3.98 0.56 -6.94
C SER A 34 3.15 -0.64 -7.41
N VAL A 35 3.76 -1.82 -7.58
CA VAL A 35 3.05 -3.04 -7.98
C VAL A 35 1.99 -3.45 -6.95
N LEU A 36 2.31 -3.39 -5.66
CA LEU A 36 1.37 -3.77 -4.60
C LEU A 36 0.19 -2.79 -4.51
N VAL A 37 0.45 -1.49 -4.64
CA VAL A 37 -0.58 -0.45 -4.61
C VAL A 37 -1.44 -0.51 -5.88
N ASP A 38 -0.84 -0.72 -7.05
CA ASP A 38 -1.57 -0.92 -8.31
C ASP A 38 -2.54 -2.10 -8.21
N ASN A 39 -2.09 -3.22 -7.63
CA ASN A 39 -2.94 -4.38 -7.40
C ASN A 39 -4.09 -4.02 -6.44
N ALA A 40 -3.78 -3.34 -5.34
CA ALA A 40 -4.79 -2.93 -4.38
C ALA A 40 -5.85 -2.00 -4.99
N VAL A 41 -5.46 -1.08 -5.88
CA VAL A 41 -6.39 -0.19 -6.62
C VAL A 41 -7.24 -0.97 -7.60
N LYS A 42 -6.62 -1.86 -8.40
CA LYS A 42 -7.33 -2.65 -9.43
C LYS A 42 -8.40 -3.56 -8.85
N TYR A 43 -8.19 -4.07 -7.64
CA TYR A 43 -9.07 -5.06 -7.01
C TYR A 43 -9.81 -4.51 -5.78
N CYS A 44 -9.77 -3.20 -5.54
CA CYS A 44 -10.55 -2.59 -4.46
C CYS A 44 -12.03 -2.54 -4.84
N ASP A 45 -12.90 -2.86 -3.88
CA ASP A 45 -14.33 -2.62 -4.05
C ASP A 45 -14.63 -1.13 -4.21
N ASP A 46 -15.75 -0.81 -4.88
CA ASP A 46 -16.25 0.57 -5.00
C ASP A 46 -16.43 1.21 -3.61
N ASN A 47 -15.99 2.45 -3.46
CA ASN A 47 -15.91 3.15 -2.17
C ASN A 47 -15.03 2.48 -1.08
N GLY A 48 -14.25 1.46 -1.44
CA GLY A 48 -13.31 0.80 -0.55
C GLY A 48 -12.10 1.68 -0.22
N SER A 49 -11.47 1.41 0.93
CA SER A 49 -10.25 2.11 1.34
C SER A 49 -9.04 1.18 1.25
N ILE A 50 -7.98 1.64 0.59
CA ILE A 50 -6.69 0.96 0.60
C ILE A 50 -5.89 1.44 1.81
N ARG A 51 -5.37 0.50 2.59
CA ARG A 51 -4.49 0.77 3.73
C ARG A 51 -3.09 0.26 3.44
N VAL A 52 -2.10 1.15 3.58
CA VAL A 52 -0.68 0.81 3.51
C VAL A 52 -0.07 1.01 4.90
N ARG A 53 0.64 0.01 5.40
CA ARG A 53 1.32 0.06 6.69
C ARG A 53 2.75 -0.45 6.56
N LEU A 54 3.70 0.28 7.15
CA LEU A 54 5.07 -0.16 7.32
C LEU A 54 5.37 -0.29 8.81
N GLU A 55 5.82 -1.45 9.24
CA GLU A 55 6.13 -1.71 10.66
C GLU A 55 7.34 -2.63 10.81
N GLN A 56 8.11 -2.43 11.88
CA GLN A 56 9.18 -3.35 12.26
C GLN A 56 8.61 -4.43 13.20
N ARG A 57 8.65 -5.68 12.77
CA ARG A 57 8.27 -6.84 13.59
C ARG A 57 9.54 -7.63 13.91
N LYS A 58 10.02 -7.54 15.15
CA LYS A 58 11.25 -8.20 15.62
C LYS A 58 12.47 -7.83 14.75
N ARG A 59 12.87 -8.74 13.85
CA ARG A 59 14.03 -8.59 12.94
C ARG A 59 13.61 -8.32 11.49
N GLU A 60 12.33 -8.19 11.22
CA GLU A 60 11.77 -8.04 9.89
C GLU A 60 11.06 -6.70 9.75
N ILE A 61 11.14 -6.13 8.55
CA ILE A 61 10.34 -4.98 8.15
C ILE A 61 9.17 -5.50 7.32
N VAL A 62 7.95 -5.17 7.73
CA VAL A 62 6.73 -5.66 7.11
C VAL A 62 6.00 -4.49 6.46
N LEU A 63 5.93 -4.51 5.13
CA LEU A 63 5.05 -3.67 4.35
C LEU A 63 3.75 -4.44 4.10
N THR A 64 2.64 -3.92 4.61
CA THR A 64 1.31 -4.48 4.41
C THR A 64 0.49 -3.54 3.53
N VAL A 65 -0.10 -4.07 2.46
CA VAL A 65 -1.11 -3.38 1.64
C VAL A 65 -2.41 -4.17 1.76
N THR A 66 -3.50 -3.49 2.14
CA THR A 66 -4.80 -4.11 2.35
C THR A 66 -5.87 -3.34 1.59
N ASN A 67 -6.67 -4.03 0.79
CA ASN A 67 -7.87 -3.51 0.16
C ASN A 67 -9.05 -4.44 0.45
N PRO A 68 -10.27 -3.91 0.67
CA PRO A 68 -11.47 -4.73 0.66
C PRO A 68 -11.68 -5.30 -0.75
N CYS A 69 -12.03 -6.59 -0.82
CA CYS A 69 -12.36 -7.27 -2.05
C CYS A 69 -13.47 -8.30 -1.76
N ALA A 70 -14.71 -7.98 -2.10
CA ALA A 70 -15.87 -8.83 -1.87
C ALA A 70 -15.89 -10.07 -2.78
N SER A 71 -15.11 -10.05 -3.87
CA SER A 71 -15.20 -11.02 -4.97
C SER A 71 -14.32 -12.25 -4.82
N LEU A 72 -13.42 -12.32 -3.81
CA LEU A 72 -12.65 -13.53 -3.54
C LEU A 72 -13.46 -14.52 -2.68
N THR A 73 -14.32 -15.30 -3.34
CA THR A 73 -14.93 -16.50 -2.73
C THR A 73 -14.01 -17.70 -2.99
N THR A 74 -13.67 -18.46 -1.94
CA THR A 74 -12.95 -19.75 -2.01
C THR A 74 -13.90 -20.88 -2.40
#